data_AF-A0A443IVU1-F1
#
_entry.id   AF-A0A443IVU1-F1
#
_cell.length_a   1.000
_cell.length_b   1.000
_cell.length_c   1.000
_cell.angle_alpha   90.00
_cell.angle_beta   90.00
_cell.angle_gamma   90.00
#
_symmetry.space_group_name_H-M   'P 1'
#
loop_
_entity.id
_entity.type
_entity.pdbx_description
1 polymer ?
#
loop_
_entity_poly.entity_id
_entity_poly.type
_entity_poly.pdbx_seq_one_letter_code
_entity_poly.pdbx_strand_id
1 'polypeptide(L)' 'MKEVDLSDLTDWINEEKSNVDRAILRNKPLGRKIRTRPRDPDEIKILDQLCMKRWEKAEQEGKIRYLSDRVWYYEID' A
#
# COMPACT_ATOMS: atom_id res chain seq x y z
N MET A 1 31.28 -19.71 28.58
CA MET A 1 30.21 -19.20 27.69
C MET A 1 28.94 -19.28 28.53
N LYS A 2 28.26 -18.17 28.82
CA LYS A 2 27.02 -18.21 29.62
C LYS A 2 25.94 -18.84 28.76
N GLU A 3 25.30 -19.89 29.26
CA GLU A 3 24.08 -20.43 28.67
C GLU A 3 23.01 -19.34 28.82
N VAL A 4 22.56 -18.79 27.69
CA VAL A 4 21.45 -17.84 27.67
C VAL A 4 20.19 -18.67 27.56
N ASP A 5 19.33 -18.59 28.56
CA ASP A 5 18.02 -19.21 28.51
C ASP A 5 17.19 -18.48 27.44
N LEU A 6 16.78 -19.23 26.41
CA LEU A 6 16.00 -18.70 25.31
C LEU A 6 14.57 -18.33 25.75
N SER A 7 14.11 -18.87 26.89
CA SER A 7 12.80 -18.52 27.46
C SER A 7 12.82 -17.08 28.01
N ASP A 8 13.80 -16.74 28.84
CA ASP A 8 14.00 -15.38 29.36
C ASP A 8 14.10 -14.34 28.24
N LEU A 9 14.79 -14.69 27.15
CA LEU A 9 14.89 -13.82 25.97
C LEU A 9 13.53 -13.62 25.28
N THR A 10 12.73 -14.69 25.19
CA THR A 10 11.41 -14.65 24.55
C THR A 10 10.43 -13.82 25.38
N ASP A 11 10.47 -13.96 26.70
CA ASP A 11 9.64 -13.20 27.63
C ASP A 11 9.99 -11.71 27.58
N TRP A 12 11.28 -11.38 27.58
CA TRP A 12 11.74 -10.00 27.39
C TRP A 12 11.28 -9.39 26.06
N ILE A 13 11.38 -10.15 24.95
CA ILE A 13 10.88 -9.70 23.65
C ILE A 13 9.37 -9.44 23.68
N ASN A 14 8.60 -10.31 24.33
CA ASN A 14 7.14 -10.20 24.40
C ASN A 14 6.70 -9.01 25.24
N GLU A 15 7.36 -8.76 26.36
CA GLU A 15 7.09 -7.59 27.22
C GLU A 15 7.34 -6.27 26.46
N GLU A 16 8.45 -6.20 25.72
CA GLU A 16 8.87 -4.95 25.06
C GLU A 16 8.19 -4.73 23.70
N LYS A 17 7.60 -5.78 23.11
CA LYS A 17 6.94 -5.74 21.79
C LYS A 17 5.92 -4.62 21.68
N SER A 18 5.08 -4.43 22.70
CA SER A 18 4.04 -3.39 22.68
C SER A 18 4.62 -1.98 22.64
N ASN A 19 5.73 -1.75 23.37
CA ASN A 19 6.42 -0.46 23.41
C ASN A 19 7.07 -0.16 22.05
N VAL A 20 7.73 -1.17 21.46
CA VAL A 20 8.35 -1.07 20.13
C VAL A 20 7.31 -0.80 19.06
N ASP A 21 6.19 -1.52 19.05
CA ASP A 21 5.11 -1.30 18.08
C ASP A 21 4.54 0.13 18.17
N ARG A 22 4.33 0.64 19.38
CA ARG A 22 3.90 2.03 19.60
C ARG A 22 4.94 3.03 19.11
N ALA A 23 6.23 2.77 19.34
CA ALA A 23 7.31 3.62 18.85
C ALA A 23 7.38 3.64 17.32
N ILE A 24 7.24 2.49 16.66
CA ILE A 24 7.20 2.36 15.20
C ILE A 24 6.02 3.16 14.63
N LEU A 25 4.84 3.04 15.25
CA LEU A 25 3.64 3.77 14.82
C LEU A 25 3.79 5.28 14.99
N ARG A 26 4.34 5.74 16.11
CA ARG A 26 4.59 7.18 16.37
C ARG A 26 5.63 7.77 15.42
N ASN A 27 6.69 7.01 15.11
CA ASN A 27 7.77 7.44 14.22
C ASN A 27 7.48 7.17 12.75
N LYS A 28 6.30 6.62 12.42
CA LYS A 28 5.90 6.41 11.03
C LYS A 28 5.72 7.78 10.38
N PRO A 29 6.39 8.05 9.25
CA PRO A 29 6.19 9.32 8.54
C PRO A 29 4.71 9.48 8.17
N LEU A 30 4.16 10.66 8.44
CA LEU A 30 2.74 11.01 8.22
C LEU A 30 2.33 10.99 6.72
N GLY A 31 3.26 10.69 5.82
CA GLY A 31 3.04 10.61 4.37
C GLY A 31 2.87 9.18 3.85
N ARG A 32 2.36 9.05 2.62
CA ARG A 32 2.38 7.78 1.88
C ARG A 32 3.84 7.34 1.73
N LYS A 33 4.15 6.10 2.13
CA LYS A 33 5.47 5.52 1.85
C LYS A 33 5.66 5.49 0.33
N ILE A 34 6.60 6.27 -0.17
CA ILE A 34 6.99 6.22 -1.58
C ILE A 34 7.70 4.90 -1.80
N ARG A 35 7.19 4.08 -2.72
CA ARG A 35 7.86 2.84 -3.15
C ARG A 35 9.16 3.25 -3.83
N THR A 36 10.30 2.81 -3.31
CA THR A 36 11.63 3.11 -3.88
C THR A 36 12.05 2.09 -4.94
N ARG A 37 11.41 0.91 -4.97
CA ARG A 37 11.68 -0.15 -5.94
C ARG A 37 10.57 -0.23 -6.99
N PRO A 38 10.90 -0.55 -8.26
CA PRO A 38 9.90 -0.82 -9.27
C PRO A 38 9.05 -2.03 -8.86
N ARG A 39 7.82 -2.07 -9.36
CA ARG A 39 6.94 -3.24 -9.25
C ARG A 39 7.50 -4.37 -10.10
N ASP A 40 7.15 -5.59 -9.76
CA ASP A 40 7.47 -6.74 -10.60
C ASP A 40 6.85 -6.53 -12.00
N PRO A 41 7.56 -6.88 -13.10
CA PRO A 41 7.04 -6.68 -14.46
C PRO A 41 5.67 -7.33 -14.71
N ASP A 42 5.39 -8.48 -14.09
CA ASP A 42 4.11 -9.15 -14.24
C ASP A 42 3.02 -8.50 -13.36
N GLU A 43 3.39 -8.02 -12.17
CA GLU A 43 2.52 -7.17 -11.34
C GLU A 43 2.06 -5.94 -12.12
N ILE A 44 2.97 -5.28 -12.85
CA ILE A 44 2.67 -4.10 -13.68
C ILE A 44 1.65 -4.46 -14.76
N LYS A 45 1.91 -5.51 -15.55
CA LYS A 45 0.99 -5.92 -16.63
C LYS A 45 -0.43 -6.19 -16.12
N ILE A 46 -0.56 -6.87 -14.98
CA ILE A 46 -1.86 -7.17 -14.38
C ILE A 46 -2.55 -5.88 -13.94
N LEU A 47 -1.83 -4.96 -13.32
CA LEU A 47 -2.39 -3.68 -12.88
C LEU A 47 -2.84 -2.82 -14.06
N ASP A 48 -2.07 -2.81 -15.15
CA ASP A 48 -2.43 -2.09 -16.37
C ASP A 48 -3.72 -2.66 -16.97
N GLN A 49 -3.83 -3.99 -17.06
CA GLN A 49 -5.04 -4.66 -17.52
C GLN A 49 -6.26 -4.34 -16.64
N LEU A 50 -6.09 -4.35 -15.31
CA LEU A 50 -7.15 -4.00 -14.37
C LEU A 50 -7.57 -2.53 -14.52
N CYS A 51 -6.61 -1.64 -14.74
CA CYS A 51 -6.87 -0.23 -14.96
C CYS A 51 -7.68 -0.01 -16.24
N MET A 52 -7.27 -0.61 -17.36
CA MET A 52 -8.00 -0.53 -18.62
C MET A 52 -9.43 -1.07 -18.50
N LYS A 53 -9.62 -2.24 -17.88
CA LYS A 53 -10.96 -2.82 -17.67
C LYS A 53 -11.87 -1.94 -16.83
N ARG A 54 -11.32 -1.29 -15.79
CA ARG A 54 -12.08 -0.36 -14.94
C ARG A 54 -12.46 0.89 -15.71
N TRP A 55 -11.56 1.39 -16.56
CA TRP A 55 -11.82 2.53 -17.42
C TRP A 55 -12.95 2.24 -18.41
N GLU A 56 -12.84 1.14 -19.16
CA GLU A 56 -13.88 0.70 -20.11
C GLU A 56 -15.23 0.54 -19.42
N LYS A 57 -15.26 -0.05 -18.22
CA LYS A 57 -16.48 -0.19 -17.44
C LYS A 57 -17.06 1.18 -17.03
N ALA A 58 -16.22 2.11 -16.59
CA ALA A 58 -16.67 3.45 -16.22
C ALA A 58 -17.20 4.25 -17.43
N GLU A 59 -16.62 4.03 -18.61
CA GLU A 59 -17.12 4.59 -19.86
C GLU A 59 -18.49 4.02 -20.23
N GLN A 60 -18.65 2.70 -20.15
CA GLN A 60 -19.95 2.03 -20.37
C GLN A 60 -21.03 2.48 -19.37
N GLU A 61 -20.65 2.69 -18.11
CA GLU A 61 -21.55 3.19 -17.06
C GLU A 61 -21.85 4.70 -17.19
N GLY A 62 -21.24 5.41 -18.14
CA GLY A 62 -21.45 6.84 -18.36
C GLY A 62 -20.85 7.75 -17.29
N LYS A 63 -19.93 7.21 -16.46
CA LYS A 63 -19.22 7.96 -15.40
C LYS A 63 -18.12 8.86 -15.95
N ILE A 64 -17.74 8.66 -17.20
CA ILE A 64 -16.73 9.45 -17.91
C ILE A 64 -17.45 10.36 -18.91
N ARG A 65 -17.28 11.67 -18.73
CA ARG A 65 -17.76 12.67 -19.68
C ARG A 65 -16.58 13.34 -20.38
N TYR A 66 -16.52 13.19 -21.69
CA TYR A 66 -15.55 13.88 -22.54
C TYR A 66 -16.01 15.33 -22.75
N LEU A 67 -15.44 16.28 -21.98
CA LEU A 67 -15.79 17.70 -22.08
C LEU A 67 -15.05 18.40 -23.24
N SER A 68 -13.83 17.97 -23.53
CA SER A 68 -13.07 18.35 -24.73
C SER A 68 -12.00 17.29 -25.03
N ASP A 69 -11.27 17.44 -26.15
CA ASP A 69 -10.15 16.58 -26.54
C ASP A 69 -9.10 16.39 -25.44
N ARG A 70 -8.97 17.37 -24.52
CA ARG A 70 -7.97 17.37 -23.44
C ARG A 70 -8.55 17.37 -22.03
N VAL A 71 -9.87 17.41 -21.88
CA VAL A 71 -10.53 17.56 -20.57
C VAL A 71 -11.63 16.54 -20.43
N TRP A 72 -11.44 15.61 -19.51
CA TRP A 72 -12.40 14.57 -19.19
C TRP A 72 -12.84 14.75 -17.74
N TYR A 73 -14.14 14.63 -17.50
CA TYR A 73 -14.73 14.63 -16.16
C TYR A 73 -15.01 13.19 -15.76
N TYR A 74 -14.39 12.76 -14.66
CA TYR A 74 -14.61 11.45 -14.08
C TYR A 74 -15.24 11.65 -12.70
N GLU A 75 -16.53 11.35 -12.61
CA GLU A 75 -17.25 11.42 -11.34
C GLU A 75 -16.96 10.12 -10.58
N ILE A 76 -16.14 10.23 -9.54
CA ILE A 76 -15.85 9.13 -8.62
C ILE A 76 -16.90 9.21 -7.50
N ASP A 77 -17.88 8.32 -7.52
CA ASP A 77 -18.73 8.01 -6.36
C ASP A 77 -17.93 7.32 -5.25
#